data_AF-A0A8J5U572-F1
#
_entry.id   AF-A0A8J5U572-F1
#
_cell.length_a   1.000
_cell.length_b   1.000
_cell.length_c   1.000
_cell.angle_alpha   90.00
_cell.angle_beta   90.00
_cell.angle_gamma   90.00
#
_symmetry.space_group_name_H-M   'P 1'
#
loop_
_entity.id
_entity.type
_entity.pdbx_description
1 polymer ?
#
loop_
_entity_poly.entity_id
_entity_poly.type
_entity_poly.pdbx_seq_one_letter_code
_entity_poly.pdbx_strand_id
1 'polypeptide(L)'
;MPLFAFIFRLAIYFIFGATAYLSPRDAIHVDDLDRYDAFMKTMAGNQYLHLYPENEFVTLDVYEYPSDELVKSGEFKPSAKADAYWEQEDEFEKEFLGRQKCHKEAELELKMM
;
A
#
# COMPACT_ATOMS: atom_id res chain seq x y z
N MET A 1 23.61 28.66 7.67
CA MET A 1 22.80 27.42 7.62
C MET A 1 21.34 27.85 7.61
N PRO A 2 20.64 27.87 6.46
CA PRO A 2 19.36 28.56 6.43
C PRO A 2 18.28 27.67 7.06
N LEU A 3 17.52 28.26 7.99
CA LEU A 3 16.35 27.70 8.68
C LEU A 3 15.30 27.05 7.75
N PHE A 4 15.37 27.32 6.45
CA PHE A 4 14.43 26.83 5.43
C PHE A 4 14.41 25.32 5.26
N ALA A 5 15.52 24.63 5.54
CA ALA A 5 15.62 23.17 5.38
C ALA A 5 14.81 22.38 6.42
N PHE A 6 14.40 23.01 7.53
CA PHE A 6 13.63 22.35 8.59
C PHE A 6 12.12 22.33 8.31
N ILE A 7 11.61 23.31 7.56
CA ILE A 7 10.17 23.41 7.27
C ILE A 7 9.75 22.35 6.23
N PHE A 8 10.60 22.07 5.25
CA PHE A 8 10.31 21.07 4.21
C PHE A 8 10.35 19.61 4.69
N ARG A 9 11.02 19.31 5.81
CA ARG A 9 11.02 17.94 6.37
C ARG A 9 9.78 17.61 7.20
N LEU A 10 9.04 18.62 7.69
CA LEU A 10 7.81 18.41 8.46
C LEU A 10 6.55 18.41 7.59
N ALA A 11 6.58 19.04 6.41
CA ALA A 11 5.41 19.15 5.53
C ALA A 11 4.96 17.80 4.92
N ILE A 12 5.86 16.81 4.80
CA ILE A 12 5.50 15.48 4.28
C ILE A 12 4.67 14.69 5.31
N TYR A 13 4.80 15.00 6.61
CA TYR A 13 4.10 14.27 7.67
C TYR A 13 2.68 14.76 7.96
N PHE A 14 2.25 15.91 7.40
CA PHE A 14 1.03 16.60 7.84
C PHE A 14 -0.13 16.63 6.81
N ILE A 15 -0.06 15.88 5.71
CA ILE A 15 -1.14 15.86 4.69
C ILE A 15 -2.04 14.62 4.80
N PHE A 16 -1.64 13.59 5.56
CA PHE A 16 -2.57 12.50 5.87
C PHE A 16 -3.44 12.93 7.03
N GLY A 17 -4.66 13.37 6.70
CA GLY A 17 -5.74 13.49 7.68
C GLY A 17 -5.79 12.20 8.51
N ALA A 18 -6.04 12.35 9.80
CA ALA A 18 -6.07 11.26 10.77
C ALA A 18 -7.28 10.32 10.56
N THR A 19 -7.47 9.78 9.37
CA THR A 19 -8.16 8.52 9.17
C THR A 19 -7.19 7.44 9.63
N ALA A 20 -7.64 6.53 10.49
CA ALA A 20 -6.83 5.39 10.86
C ALA A 20 -6.60 4.56 9.59
N TYR A 21 -5.41 4.69 8.97
CA TYR A 21 -5.06 3.96 7.77
C TYR A 21 -5.12 2.46 8.10
N LEU A 22 -6.09 1.76 7.52
CA LEU A 22 -6.23 0.32 7.68
C LEU A 22 -5.00 -0.33 7.07
N SER A 23 -4.38 -1.22 7.83
CA SER A 23 -3.25 -2.01 7.36
C SER A 23 -3.73 -3.29 6.68
N PRO A 24 -2.89 -3.95 5.86
CA PRO A 24 -3.18 -5.29 5.32
C PRO A 24 -3.67 -6.29 6.39
N ARG A 25 -3.15 -6.17 7.60
CA ARG A 25 -3.53 -7.00 8.76
C ARG A 25 -4.96 -6.76 9.21
N ASP A 26 -5.48 -5.53 9.06
CA ASP A 26 -6.87 -5.20 9.39
C ASP A 26 -7.87 -5.84 8.44
N ALA A 27 -7.47 -6.21 7.22
CA ALA A 27 -8.31 -6.94 6.27
C ALA A 27 -8.44 -8.43 6.59
N ILE A 28 -7.62 -8.97 7.49
CA ILE A 28 -7.54 -10.41 7.81
C ILE A 28 -8.26 -10.72 9.13
N HIS A 29 -9.01 -11.82 9.16
CA HIS A 29 -9.77 -12.26 10.33
C HIS A 29 -8.84 -12.57 11.52
N VAL A 30 -9.30 -12.26 12.74
CA VAL A 30 -8.50 -12.39 13.97
C VAL A 30 -7.92 -13.79 14.18
N ASP A 31 -8.70 -14.83 13.85
CA ASP A 31 -8.28 -16.24 13.96
C ASP A 31 -7.12 -16.62 13.02
N ASP A 32 -6.91 -15.85 11.96
CA ASP A 32 -5.88 -16.10 10.95
C ASP A 32 -4.63 -15.22 11.14
N LEU A 33 -4.63 -14.32 12.14
CA LEU A 33 -3.53 -13.38 12.35
C LEU A 33 -2.22 -14.07 12.73
N ASP A 34 -2.27 -15.14 13.53
CA ASP A 34 -1.05 -15.89 13.87
C ASP A 34 -0.43 -16.55 12.63
N ARG A 35 -1.28 -17.03 11.72
CA ARG A 35 -0.87 -17.62 10.44
C ARG A 35 -0.31 -16.55 9.51
N TYR A 36 -0.93 -15.37 9.46
CA TYR A 36 -0.43 -14.21 8.73
C TYR A 36 0.93 -13.74 9.27
N ASP A 37 1.08 -13.59 10.59
CA ASP A 37 2.33 -13.15 11.21
C ASP A 37 3.45 -14.18 10.98
N ALA A 38 3.14 -15.48 11.01
CA ALA A 38 4.06 -16.54 10.63
C ALA A 38 4.43 -16.48 9.14
N PHE A 39 3.48 -16.18 8.26
CA PHE A 39 3.71 -16.00 6.83
C PHE A 39 4.67 -14.83 6.57
N MET A 40 4.44 -13.69 7.21
CA MET A 40 5.26 -12.48 7.06
C MET A 40 6.71 -12.69 7.54
N LYS A 41 6.93 -13.52 8.56
CA LYS A 41 8.28 -13.88 9.04
C LYS A 41 9.11 -14.66 8.01
N THR A 42 8.48 -15.22 6.98
CA THR A 42 9.18 -15.97 5.92
C THR A 42 9.67 -15.10 4.76
N MET A 43 9.37 -13.79 4.78
CA MET A 43 9.75 -12.85 3.73
C MET A 43 11.27 -12.63 3.66
N ALA A 44 11.81 -12.67 2.44
CA ALA A 44 13.18 -12.26 2.13
C ALA A 44 13.24 -10.78 1.71
N GLY A 45 14.44 -10.19 1.73
CA GLY A 45 14.62 -8.74 1.55
C GLY A 45 14.37 -8.20 0.14
N ASN A 46 14.28 -9.06 -0.87
CA ASN A 46 14.03 -8.71 -2.27
C ASN A 46 12.63 -9.13 -2.74
N GLN A 47 11.74 -9.43 -1.81
CA GLN A 47 10.37 -9.85 -2.11
C GLN A 47 9.40 -8.71 -1.92
N TYR A 48 8.39 -8.66 -2.78
CA TYR A 48 7.25 -7.76 -2.62
C TYR A 48 5.95 -8.55 -2.58
N LEU A 49 4.95 -7.95 -1.95
CA LEU A 49 3.67 -8.59 -1.67
C LEU A 49 2.54 -7.90 -2.41
N HIS A 50 1.58 -8.69 -2.87
CA HIS A 50 0.34 -8.23 -3.47
C HIS A 50 -0.83 -8.85 -2.71
N LEU A 51 -1.65 -7.99 -2.12
CA LEU A 51 -2.86 -8.41 -1.41
C LEU A 51 -4.06 -8.06 -2.28
N TYR A 52 -4.96 -9.01 -2.51
CA TYR A 52 -6.17 -8.78 -3.28
C TYR A 52 -7.33 -9.66 -2.78
N PRO A 53 -8.58 -9.21 -2.96
CA PRO A 53 -9.73 -10.06 -2.70
C PRO A 53 -9.88 -11.10 -3.82
N GLU A 54 -10.01 -12.37 -3.44
CA GLU A 54 -10.24 -13.47 -4.38
C GLU A 54 -11.35 -14.38 -3.84
N ASN A 55 -12.48 -14.40 -4.54
CA ASN A 55 -13.70 -15.09 -4.10
C ASN A 55 -14.13 -14.65 -2.69
N GLU A 56 -14.03 -15.55 -1.70
CA GLU A 56 -14.39 -15.33 -0.29
C GLU A 56 -13.15 -15.19 0.61
N PHE A 57 -11.96 -15.06 0.02
CA PHE A 57 -10.68 -14.99 0.72
C PHE A 57 -9.92 -13.70 0.41
N VAL A 58 -9.02 -13.35 1.32
CA VAL A 58 -7.97 -12.36 1.09
C VAL A 58 -6.72 -13.14 0.68
N THR A 59 -6.33 -13.00 -0.58
CA THR A 59 -5.13 -13.68 -1.11
C THR A 59 -3.93 -12.75 -0.98
N LEU A 60 -2.83 -13.31 -0.48
CA LEU A 60 -1.54 -12.65 -0.35
C LEU A 60 -0.49 -13.41 -1.16
N ASP A 61 -0.08 -12.82 -2.27
CA ASP A 61 0.98 -13.32 -3.11
C ASP A 61 2.30 -12.63 -2.80
N VAL A 62 3.39 -13.38 -2.87
CA VAL A 62 4.76 -12.91 -2.70
C VAL A 62 5.52 -13.20 -3.98
N TYR A 63 6.08 -12.13 -4.54
CA TYR A 63 6.84 -12.16 -5.77
C TYR A 63 8.30 -11.82 -5.50
N GLU A 64 9.20 -12.42 -6.28
CA GLU A 64 10.65 -12.16 -6.21
C GLU A 64 11.02 -11.01 -7.16
N TYR A 65 11.58 -9.92 -6.63
CA TYR A 65 12.15 -8.85 -7.46
C TYR A 65 13.58 -9.21 -7.90
N PRO A 66 13.95 -8.97 -9.18
CA PRO A 66 13.19 -8.35 -10.27
C PRO A 66 12.53 -9.35 -11.24
N SER A 67 12.53 -10.64 -10.92
CA SER A 67 12.02 -11.69 -11.80
C SER A 67 10.51 -11.72 -11.94
N ASP A 68 9.78 -11.11 -11.00
CA ASP A 68 8.32 -11.13 -10.86
C ASP A 68 7.75 -12.56 -10.78
N GLU A 69 8.58 -13.52 -10.36
CA GLU A 69 8.18 -14.91 -10.14
C GLU A 69 7.42 -15.04 -8.82
N LEU A 70 6.26 -15.71 -8.86
CA LEU A 70 5.49 -16.03 -7.67
C LEU A 70 6.26 -17.04 -6.82
N VAL A 71 6.71 -16.61 -5.64
CA VAL A 71 7.45 -17.45 -4.68
C VAL A 71 6.49 -18.20 -3.77
N LYS A 72 5.43 -17.50 -3.34
CA LYS A 72 4.51 -18.02 -2.33
C LYS A 72 3.16 -17.33 -2.43
N SER A 73 2.10 -18.07 -2.13
CA SER A 73 0.76 -17.52 -1.98
C SER A 73 0.14 -18.01 -0.67
N GLY A 74 -0.78 -17.24 -0.10
CA GLY A 74 -1.52 -17.57 1.10
C GLY A 74 -2.92 -16.98 1.08
N GLU A 75 -3.91 -17.83 1.32
CA GLU A 75 -5.31 -17.42 1.45
C GLU A 75 -5.69 -17.24 2.92
N PHE A 76 -6.31 -16.11 3.25
CA PHE A 76 -6.75 -15.75 4.60
C PHE A 76 -8.23 -15.43 4.63
N LYS A 77 -8.90 -15.70 5.75
CA LYS A 77 -10.29 -15.28 5.93
C LYS A 77 -10.36 -13.76 6.01
N PRO A 78 -11.33 -13.11 5.33
CA PRO A 78 -11.53 -11.68 5.45
C PRO A 78 -12.04 -11.31 6.85
N SER A 79 -11.63 -10.14 7.34
CA SER A 79 -12.20 -9.54 8.54
C SER A 79 -13.46 -8.73 8.20
N ALA A 80 -14.20 -8.30 9.22
CA ALA A 80 -15.32 -7.36 9.04
C ALA A 80 -14.89 -5.98 8.51
N LYS A 81 -13.59 -5.68 8.45
CA LYS A 81 -13.02 -4.44 7.91
C LYS A 81 -12.40 -4.61 6.52
N ALA A 82 -12.44 -5.81 5.93
CA ALA A 82 -11.83 -6.08 4.64
C ALA A 82 -12.37 -5.13 3.55
N ASP A 83 -13.69 -4.95 3.49
CA ASP A 83 -14.32 -4.05 2.51
C ASP A 83 -13.84 -2.60 2.65
N ALA A 84 -13.74 -2.11 3.89
CA ALA A 84 -13.24 -0.76 4.16
C ALA A 84 -11.75 -0.60 3.83
N TYR A 85 -10.96 -1.67 3.97
CA TYR A 85 -9.56 -1.66 3.55
C TYR A 85 -9.44 -1.52 2.03
N TRP A 86 -10.25 -2.26 1.25
CA TRP A 86 -10.24 -2.14 -0.21
C TRP A 86 -10.73 -0.79 -0.70
N GLU A 87 -11.77 -0.24 -0.08
CA GLU A 87 -12.24 1.13 -0.38
C GLU A 87 -11.12 2.17 -0.15
N GLN A 88 -10.35 2.02 0.93
CA GLN A 88 -9.21 2.88 1.22
C GLN A 88 -8.10 2.73 0.17
N GLU A 89 -7.76 1.51 -0.26
CA GLU A 89 -6.74 1.28 -1.30
C GLU A 89 -7.19 1.84 -2.66
N ASP A 90 -8.46 1.69 -3.02
CA ASP A 90 -9.07 2.29 -4.22
C ASP A 90 -9.00 3.83 -4.20
N GLU A 91 -9.30 4.44 -3.04
CA GLU A 91 -9.17 5.88 -2.85
C GLU A 91 -7.71 6.33 -2.97
N PHE A 92 -6.79 5.60 -2.35
CA PHE A 92 -5.36 5.88 -2.44
C PHE A 92 -4.84 5.78 -3.88
N GLU A 93 -5.25 4.77 -4.64
CA GLU A 93 -4.87 4.63 -6.05
C GLU A 93 -5.42 5.79 -6.90
N LYS A 94 -6.69 6.16 -6.72
CA LYS A 94 -7.29 7.31 -7.40
C LYS A 94 -6.53 8.61 -7.10
N GLU A 95 -6.18 8.84 -5.83
CA GLU A 95 -5.37 9.99 -5.44
C GLU A 95 -3.98 9.96 -6.08
N PHE A 96 -3.31 8.81 -6.06
CA PHE A 96 -1.96 8.66 -6.60
C PHE A 96 -1.94 8.91 -8.11
N LEU A 97 -2.88 8.30 -8.85
CA LEU A 97 -3.04 8.51 -10.29
C LEU A 97 -3.41 9.97 -10.61
N GLY A 98 -4.30 10.58 -9.81
CA GLY A 98 -4.65 12.00 -9.93
C GLY A 98 -3.44 12.91 -9.76
N ARG A 99 -2.61 12.66 -8.73
CA ARG A 99 -1.36 13.40 -8.50
C ARG A 99 -0.34 13.22 -9.63
N GLN A 100 -0.20 12.00 -10.16
CA GLN A 100 0.69 11.73 -11.30
C GLN A 100 0.29 12.51 -12.55
N LYS A 101 -1.02 12.58 -12.84
CA LYS A 101 -1.53 13.32 -13.99
C LYS A 101 -1.25 14.83 -13.86
N CYS A 102 -1.51 15.41 -12.69
CA CYS A 102 -1.22 16.81 -12.39
C CYS A 102 0.28 17.13 -12.52
N HIS A 103 1.16 16.25 -12.04
CA HIS A 103 2.61 16.43 -12.18
C HIS A 103 3.06 16.39 -13.66
N LYS A 104 2.51 15.47 -14.47
CA LYS A 104 2.82 15.40 -15.91
C LYS A 104 2.35 16.65 -16.67
N GLU A 105 1.18 17.18 -16.34
CA GLU A 105 0.65 18.41 -16.95
C GLU A 105 1.51 19.63 -16.60
N ALA A 106 1.95 19.76 -15.34
CA ALA A 106 2.84 20.84 -14.90
C ALA A 106 4.25 20.77 -15.53
N GLU A 107 4.81 19.57 -15.70
CA GLU A 107 6.10 19.39 -16.38
C GLU A 107 5.99 19.71 -17.89
N LEU A 108 4.85 19.43 -18.50
CA LEU A 108 4.59 19.76 -19.90
C LEU A 108 4.49 21.28 -20.10
N GLU A 109 3.76 21.99 -19.24
CA GLU A 109 3.62 23.45 -19.25
C GLU A 109 4.98 24.15 -19.07
N LEU A 110 5.84 23.64 -18.17
CA LEU A 110 7.18 24.18 -17.93
C LEU A 110 8.12 24.01 -19.14
N LYS A 111 7.97 22.94 -19.94
CA LYS A 111 8.79 22.69 -21.14
C LYS A 111 8.35 23.51 -22.36
N MET A 112 7.15 24.10 -22.32
CA MET A 112 6.59 24.93 -23.40
C MET A 112 6.88 26.43 -23.21
N MET A 113 7.51 26.82 -22.10
CA MET A 113 8.03 28.17 -21.82
C MET A 113 9.53 28.23 -22.04
#